data_AF-A0A1A8AVU7-F1
#
_entry.id   AF-A0A1A8AVU7-F1
#
_cell.length_a   1.000
_cell.length_b   1.000
_cell.length_c   1.000
_cell.angle_alpha   90.00
_cell.angle_beta   90.00
_cell.angle_gamma   90.00
#
_symmetry.space_group_name_H-M   'P 1'
#
loop_
_entity.id
_entity.type
_entity.pdbx_description
1 polymer ?
#
loop_
_entity_poly.entity_id
_entity_poly.type
_entity_poly.pdbx_seq_one_letter_code
_entity_poly.pdbx_strand_id
1 'polypeptide(L)' 'MSQLKLSSLKLDDHAWKKMLKLVGGRYCKDSDILTITADSCPLRRQNYDYAMYLLTVLYHESWVSLSLLYCVTRTAP' A
#
# COMPACT_ATOMS: atom_id res chain seq x y z
N MET A 1 -8.72 -6.60 -10.55
CA MET A 1 -7.25 -6.71 -10.50
C MET A 1 -6.68 -5.41 -11.03
N SER A 2 -5.92 -4.70 -10.21
CA SER A 2 -5.31 -3.42 -10.57
C SER A 2 -3.79 -3.54 -10.42
N GLN A 3 -3.06 -3.13 -11.44
CA GLN A 3 -1.61 -3.17 -11.51
C GLN A 3 -1.06 -1.76 -11.66
N LEU A 4 0.01 -1.46 -10.94
CA LEU A 4 0.64 -0.15 -10.94
C LEU A 4 2.15 -0.29 -10.72
N LYS A 5 2.92 0.57 -11.39
CA LYS A 5 4.36 0.63 -11.21
C LYS A 5 4.70 1.31 -9.90
N LEU A 6 5.55 0.68 -9.09
CA LEU A 6 5.92 1.24 -7.79
C LEU A 6 6.78 2.50 -7.96
N SER A 7 7.65 2.53 -8.97
CA SER A 7 8.44 3.72 -9.36
C SER A 7 7.61 4.91 -9.86
N SER A 8 6.32 4.72 -10.20
CA SER A 8 5.42 5.84 -10.51
C SER A 8 4.91 6.55 -9.26
N LEU A 9 5.03 5.94 -8.08
CA LEU A 9 4.77 6.60 -6.81
C LEU A 9 6.03 7.32 -6.35
N LYS A 10 5.88 8.55 -5.88
CA LYS A 10 6.96 9.30 -5.23
C LYS A 10 7.17 8.68 -3.85
N LEU A 11 8.16 7.81 -3.69
CA LEU A 11 8.53 7.19 -2.43
C LEU A 11 9.99 7.51 -2.13
N ASP A 12 10.28 7.97 -0.91
CA ASP A 12 11.65 8.11 -0.41
C ASP A 12 12.25 6.74 -0.04
N ASP A 13 13.57 6.64 0.13
CA ASP A 13 14.26 5.37 0.43
C ASP A 13 13.68 4.62 1.65
N HIS A 14 13.31 5.36 2.70
CA HIS A 14 12.65 4.79 3.87
C HIS A 14 11.28 4.20 3.52
N ALA A 15 10.44 4.99 2.84
CA ALA A 15 9.10 4.60 2.47
C ALA A 15 9.11 3.43 1.48
N TRP A 16 10.05 3.43 0.53
CA TRP A 16 10.26 2.33 -0.41
C TRP A 16 10.54 1.00 0.30
N LYS A 17 11.52 0.99 1.21
CA LYS A 17 11.87 -0.21 1.99
C LYS A 17 10.71 -0.69 2.85
N LYS A 18 9.92 0.22 3.44
CA LYS A 18 8.73 -0.12 4.23
C LYS A 18 7.60 -0.66 3.34
N MET A 19 7.34 -0.03 2.20
CA MET A 19 6.33 -0.46 1.23
C MET A 19 6.60 -1.90 0.76
N LEU A 20 7.85 -2.22 0.41
CA LEU A 20 8.25 -3.58 0.01
C LEU A 20 7.97 -4.61 1.12
N LYS A 21 8.19 -4.25 2.40
CA LYS A 21 7.88 -5.13 3.54
C LYS A 21 6.38 -5.30 3.75
N LEU A 22 5.59 -4.23 3.61
CA LEU A 22 4.13 -4.25 3.81
C LEU A 22 3.42 -5.04 2.71
N VAL A 23 3.87 -4.88 1.47
CA VAL A 23 3.26 -5.50 0.28
C VAL A 23 3.63 -6.98 0.15
N GLY A 24 4.82 -7.37 0.63
CA GLY A 24 5.27 -8.77 0.64
C GLY A 24 5.29 -9.37 -0.76
N GLY A 25 4.60 -10.51 -0.95
CA GLY A 25 4.59 -11.27 -2.21
C GLY A 25 3.77 -10.67 -3.35
N ARG A 26 3.13 -9.50 -3.14
CA ARG A 26 2.29 -8.84 -4.15
C ARG A 26 3.07 -7.91 -5.10
N TYR A 27 4.37 -7.74 -4.85
CA TYR A 27 5.27 -6.93 -5.67
C TYR A 27 6.24 -7.81 -6.45
N CYS A 28 6.37 -7.55 -7.75
CA CYS A 28 7.35 -8.18 -8.62
C CYS A 28 8.54 -7.23 -8.82
N LYS A 29 9.72 -7.64 -8.35
CA LYS A 29 10.97 -6.86 -8.47
C LYS A 29 11.43 -6.68 -9.91
N ASP A 30 11.22 -7.69 -10.76
CA ASP A 30 11.71 -7.68 -12.14
C ASP A 30 10.94 -6.71 -13.03
N SER A 31 9.62 -6.64 -12.85
CA SER A 31 8.73 -5.77 -13.63
C SER A 31 8.43 -4.44 -12.95
N ASP A 32 8.82 -4.28 -11.68
CA ASP A 32 8.46 -3.15 -10.81
C ASP A 32 6.94 -2.93 -10.68
N ILE A 33 6.16 -4.02 -10.69
CA ILE A 33 4.69 -3.96 -10.65
C ILE A 33 4.18 -4.41 -9.29
N LEU A 34 3.37 -3.56 -8.66
CA LEU A 34 2.52 -3.89 -7.53
C LEU A 34 1.15 -4.36 -8.03
N THR A 35 0.75 -5.55 -7.61
CA THR A 35 -0.56 -6.12 -7.91
C THR A 35 -1.46 -6.07 -6.69
N ILE A 36 -2.58 -5.33 -6.78
CA ILE A 36 -3.63 -5.32 -5.77
C ILE A 36 -4.85 -6.04 -6.33
N THR A 37 -5.22 -7.16 -5.68
CA THR A 37 -6.40 -7.93 -6.01
C THR A 37 -7.51 -7.59 -5.02
N ALA A 38 -8.61 -7.07 -5.56
CA ALA A 38 -9.87 -6.84 -4.88
C ALA A 38 -10.96 -7.53 -5.70
N ASP A 39 -11.56 -8.56 -5.13
CA ASP A 39 -12.59 -9.41 -5.73
C ASP A 39 -13.75 -9.68 -4.76
N SER A 40 -13.73 -9.07 -3.58
CA SER A 40 -14.69 -9.31 -2.50
C SER A 40 -16.09 -8.74 -2.77
N CYS A 41 -16.21 -7.74 -3.66
CA CYS A 41 -17.49 -7.07 -3.93
C CYS A 41 -18.12 -7.52 -5.26
N PRO A 42 -19.47 -7.55 -5.37
CA PRO A 42 -20.16 -7.96 -6.60
C PRO A 42 -20.00 -6.93 -7.73
N LEU A 43 -19.83 -5.65 -7.41
CA LEU A 43 -19.66 -4.59 -8.40
C LEU A 43 -18.18 -4.30 -8.67
N ARG A 44 -17.82 -4.23 -9.96
CA ARG A 44 -16.46 -3.90 -10.40
C ARG A 44 -15.97 -2.55 -9.88
N ARG A 45 -16.87 -1.57 -9.78
CA ARG A 45 -16.57 -0.22 -9.23
C ARG A 45 -16.15 -0.30 -7.76
N GLN A 46 -16.87 -1.07 -6.94
CA GLN A 46 -16.54 -1.23 -5.52
C GLN A 46 -15.17 -1.88 -5.34
N ASN A 47 -14.85 -2.91 -6.14
CA ASN A 47 -13.53 -3.53 -6.12
C ASN A 47 -12.42 -2.56 -6.54
N TYR A 48 -12.69 -1.67 -7.50
CA TYR A 48 -11.74 -0.63 -7.89
C TYR A 48 -11.52 0.40 -6.77
N ASP A 49 -12.59 0.91 -6.19
CA ASP A 49 -12.55 1.88 -5.09
C ASP A 49 -11.82 1.29 -3.87
N TYR A 50 -12.09 0.01 -3.57
CA TYR A 50 -11.40 -0.71 -2.50
C TYR A 50 -9.90 -0.93 -2.77
N ALA A 51 -9.54 -1.29 -4.01
CA ALA A 51 -8.13 -1.41 -4.39
C ALA A 51 -7.38 -0.06 -4.29
N MET A 52 -8.03 1.05 -4.65
CA MET A 52 -7.47 2.40 -4.51
C MET A 52 -7.35 2.83 -3.05
N TYR A 53 -8.33 2.50 -2.22
CA TYR A 53 -8.25 2.72 -0.78
C TYR A 53 -7.06 1.98 -0.16
N LEU A 54 -6.89 0.69 -0.47
CA LEU A 54 -5.75 -0.11 0.01
C LEU A 54 -4.42 0.49 -0.43
N LEU A 55 -4.32 0.92 -1.69
CA LEU A 55 -3.12 1.58 -2.19
C LEU A 55 -2.80 2.86 -1.40
N THR A 56 -3.82 3.66 -1.11
CA THR A 56 -3.69 4.93 -0.38
C THR A 56 -3.22 4.69 1.05
N VAL A 57 -3.84 3.73 1.76
CA VAL A 57 -3.44 3.36 3.12
C VAL A 57 -1.99 2.85 3.14
N LEU A 58 -1.63 1.93 2.23
CA LEU A 58 -0.26 1.41 2.15
C LEU A 58 0.75 2.52 1.87
N TYR A 59 0.41 3.45 0.98
CA TYR A 59 1.24 4.61 0.70
C TYR A 59 1.44 5.43 1.98
N HIS A 60 0.39 5.89 2.63
CA HIS A 60 0.51 6.68 3.86
C HIS A 60 1.28 5.96 4.96
N GLU A 61 0.96 4.67 5.19
CA GLU A 61 1.67 3.84 6.17
C GLU A 61 3.15 3.69 5.84
N SER A 62 3.54 3.66 4.56
CA SER A 62 4.94 3.58 4.18
C SER A 62 5.75 4.82 4.60
N TRP A 63 5.12 6.00 4.66
CA TRP A 63 5.74 7.26 5.11
C TRP A 63 5.83 7.39 6.63
N VAL A 64 5.00 6.67 7.38
CA VAL A 64 5.02 6.70 8.85
C VAL A 64 6.28 6.01 9.36
N SER A 65 7.25 6.77 9.85
CA SER A 65 8.38 6.23 10.61
C SER A 65 7.90 5.61 11.92
N LEU A 66 8.45 4.44 12.28
CA LEU A 66 7.97 3.59 13.39
C LEU A 66 7.79 4.33 14.74
N SER A 67 8.53 5.42 14.96
CA SER A 67 8.41 6.31 16.11
C SER A 67 7.02 6.97 16.24
N LEU A 68 6.33 7.24 15.13
CA LEU A 68 5.01 7.86 15.12
C LEU A 68 3.87 6.85 15.36
N LEU A 69 4.03 5.58 14.97
CA LEU A 69 3.01 4.56 15.17
C LEU A 69 2.78 4.30 16.67
N TYR A 70 3.85 4.26 17.47
CA TYR A 70 3.75 4.13 18.93
C TYR A 70 2.99 5.29 19.60
N CYS A 71 2.99 6.48 18.98
CA CYS A 71 2.29 7.64 19.51
C CYS A 71 0.79 7.58 19.20
N VAL A 72 0.41 7.15 17.98
CA VAL A 72 -0.98 7.07 17.54
C VAL A 72 -1.73 5.86 18.15
N THR A 73 -1.08 4.71 18.32
CA THR A 73 -1.73 3.52 18.89
C THR A 73 -1.89 3.58 20.43
N ARG A 74 -1.36 4.62 21.09
CA ARG A 74 -1.56 4.86 22.54
C ARG A 74 -2.64 5.91 22.85
N THR A 75 -3.21 6.57 21.84
CA THR A 75 -4.28 7.58 22.01
C THR A 75 -5.65 7.08 21.57
N ALA A 76 -5.85 5.78 21.43
CA ALA A 76 -7.18 5.20 21.30
C ALA A 76 -7.68 4.79 22.71
N PRO A 77 -8.67 5.49 23.29
CA PRO A 77 -9.34 5.06 24.51
C PRO A 77 -10.16 3.79 24.30
#